data_AF-A0A951MRC8-F1
#
_entry.id   AF-A0A951MRC8-F1
#
_cell.length_a   1.000
_cell.length_b   1.000
_cell.length_c   1.000
_cell.angle_alpha   90.00
_cell.angle_beta   90.00
_cell.angle_gamma   90.00
#
_symmetry.space_group_name_H-M   'P 1'
#
loop_
_entity.id
_entity.type
_entity.pdbx_description
1 polymer ?
#
loop_
_entity_poly.entity_id
_entity_poly.type
_entity_poly.pdbx_seq_one_letter_code
_entity_poly.pdbx_strand_id
1 'polypeptide(L)'
;MSREGRLWVGALLALGAFTAFMLLVGNLGAPRAEVHPLTVEELTAGGPPADRWGDEERSVIGWYAELAGDCVGDGGGADAEIAWLQAECPLRVIMPEQPDEDVTQAELERRGIRLAGPPDRRQPFPARATPDGPNLRGQQLVFEGHFDDARAAECIPERVERCRNTFVVTDYDERVR
;
A
#
# COMPACT_ATOMS: atom_id res chain seq x y z
N MET A 1 33.09 49.67 13.62
CA MET A 1 33.00 48.24 13.22
C MET A 1 34.29 47.83 12.53
N SER A 2 35.05 46.90 13.10
CA SER A 2 36.35 46.47 12.55
C SER A 2 36.18 45.66 11.26
N ARG A 3 37.23 45.59 10.42
CA ARG A 3 37.25 44.75 9.19
C ARG A 3 36.91 43.28 9.51
N GLU A 4 37.40 42.80 10.64
CA GLU A 4 37.17 41.45 11.13
C GLU A 4 35.69 41.20 11.47
N GLY A 5 35.02 42.17 12.09
CA GLY A 5 33.57 42.08 12.36
C GLY A 5 32.72 42.00 11.10
N ARG A 6 33.13 42.66 10.00
CA ARG A 6 32.42 42.58 8.71
C ARG A 6 32.59 41.21 8.05
N LEU A 7 33.75 40.58 8.19
CA LEU A 7 34.00 39.23 7.68
C LEU A 7 33.14 38.19 8.42
N TRP A 8 33.03 38.30 9.74
CA TRP A 8 32.19 37.41 10.54
C TRP A 8 30.69 37.53 10.22
N VAL A 9 30.20 38.77 10.07
CA VAL A 9 28.80 39.00 9.66
C VAL A 9 28.56 38.43 8.25
N GLY A 10 29.50 38.61 7.32
CA GLY A 10 29.40 38.02 5.98
C GLY A 10 29.35 36.49 5.99
N ALA A 11 30.18 35.84 6.80
CA ALA A 11 30.20 34.39 6.93
C ALA A 11 28.89 33.83 7.49
N LEU A 12 28.30 34.49 8.50
CA LEU A 12 27.02 34.09 9.09
C LEU A 12 25.85 34.23 8.09
N LEU A 13 25.84 35.31 7.31
CA LEU A 13 24.83 35.51 6.27
C LEU A 13 24.94 34.46 5.16
N ALA A 14 26.16 34.13 4.74
CA ALA A 14 26.40 33.09 3.74
C ALA A 14 25.94 31.71 4.23
N LEU A 15 26.23 31.37 5.49
CA LEU A 15 25.78 30.11 6.09
C LEU A 15 24.26 30.04 6.18
N GLY A 16 23.61 31.10 6.66
CA GLY A 16 22.15 31.17 6.73
C GLY A 16 21.48 31.03 5.36
N ALA A 17 22.01 31.70 4.34
CA ALA A 17 21.52 31.59 2.96
C ALA A 17 21.71 30.17 2.40
N PHE A 18 22.86 29.53 2.67
CA PHE A 18 23.13 28.16 2.24
C PHE A 18 22.17 27.15 2.89
N THR A 19 21.93 27.26 4.19
CA THR A 19 20.97 26.41 4.90
C THR A 19 19.55 26.61 4.39
N ALA A 20 19.13 27.87 4.17
CA ALA A 20 17.81 28.16 3.61
C ALA A 20 17.65 27.58 2.19
N PHE A 21 18.69 27.66 1.37
CA PHE A 21 18.73 27.07 0.04
C PHE A 21 18.61 25.54 0.09
N MET A 22 19.38 24.87 0.96
CA MET A 22 19.30 23.42 1.16
C MET A 22 17.90 22.98 1.62
N LEU A 23 17.26 23.75 2.49
CA LEU A 23 15.89 23.48 2.94
C LEU A 23 14.85 23.73 1.86
N LEU A 24 15.01 24.77 1.03
CA LEU A 24 14.14 25.06 -0.09
C LEU A 24 14.24 24.00 -1.18
N VAL A 25 15.46 23.64 -1.59
CA VAL A 25 15.68 22.60 -2.60
C VAL A 25 15.29 21.21 -2.07
N GLY A 26 15.53 20.93 -0.79
CA GLY A 26 15.10 19.69 -0.14
C GLY A 26 13.58 19.56 0.03
N ASN A 27 12.84 20.66 0.20
CA ASN A 27 11.37 20.66 0.26
C ASN A 27 10.69 20.75 -1.11
N LEU A 28 11.41 21.17 -2.15
CA LEU A 28 10.99 21.01 -3.54
C LEU A 28 11.22 19.55 -3.94
N GLY A 29 10.56 18.62 -3.24
CA GLY A 29 10.51 17.23 -3.63
C GLY A 29 10.14 17.16 -5.11
N ALA A 30 10.85 16.32 -5.87
CA ALA A 30 10.58 16.14 -7.29
C ALA A 30 9.06 16.00 -7.48
N PRO A 31 8.45 16.71 -8.46
CA PRO A 31 7.04 16.53 -8.72
C PRO A 31 6.83 15.05 -8.99
N ARG A 32 6.15 14.35 -8.07
CA ARG A 32 5.69 12.97 -8.31
C ARG A 32 4.96 13.03 -9.63
N ALA A 33 5.37 12.17 -10.58
CA ALA A 33 4.64 12.03 -11.83
C ALA A 33 3.15 11.93 -11.50
N GLU A 34 2.32 12.56 -12.30
CA GLU A 34 0.88 12.50 -12.11
C GLU A 34 0.44 11.05 -12.37
N VAL A 35 0.46 10.23 -11.31
CA VAL A 35 0.05 8.84 -11.40
C VAL A 35 -1.46 8.85 -11.39
N HIS A 36 -2.05 8.46 -12.51
CA HIS A 36 -3.48 8.22 -12.59
C HIS A 36 -3.77 6.82 -12.04
N PRO A 37 -4.35 6.71 -10.83
CA PRO A 37 -4.60 5.41 -10.24
C PRO A 37 -5.69 4.67 -11.03
N LEU A 38 -5.51 3.36 -11.18
CA LEU A 38 -6.50 2.47 -11.78
C LEU A 38 -7.63 2.20 -10.78
N THR A 39 -8.86 2.14 -11.26
CA THR A 39 -9.98 1.63 -10.46
C THR A 39 -9.89 0.11 -10.30
N VAL A 40 -10.57 -0.43 -9.29
CA VAL A 40 -10.64 -1.89 -9.05
C VAL A 40 -11.24 -2.62 -10.26
N GLU A 41 -12.21 -2.01 -10.94
CA GLU A 41 -12.84 -2.52 -12.14
C GLU A 41 -11.88 -2.56 -13.33
N GLU A 42 -11.09 -1.52 -13.54
CA GLU A 42 -10.09 -1.48 -14.62
C GLU A 42 -8.99 -2.52 -14.41
N LEU A 43 -8.60 -2.73 -13.16
CA LEU A 43 -7.56 -3.66 -12.77
C LEU A 43 -7.98 -5.11 -12.99
N THR A 44 -9.25 -5.43 -12.73
CA THR A 44 -9.85 -6.77 -12.91
C THR A 44 -10.47 -7.00 -14.30
N ALA A 45 -10.55 -5.97 -15.13
CA ALA A 45 -11.08 -6.11 -16.48
C ALA A 45 -10.20 -7.05 -17.32
N GLY A 46 -10.83 -8.09 -17.88
CA GLY A 46 -10.19 -9.00 -18.84
C GLY A 46 -9.56 -10.27 -18.26
N GLY A 47 -9.69 -10.53 -16.95
CA GLY A 47 -9.25 -11.79 -16.34
C GLY A 47 -8.44 -11.60 -15.05
N PRO A 48 -7.67 -12.62 -14.64
CA PRO A 48 -6.79 -12.56 -13.48
C PRO A 48 -5.79 -11.38 -13.60
N PRO A 49 -5.70 -10.48 -12.61
CA PRO A 49 -4.79 -9.34 -12.68
C PRO A 49 -3.31 -9.72 -12.87
N ALA A 50 -2.88 -10.86 -12.32
CA ALA A 50 -1.50 -11.34 -12.45
C ALA A 50 -1.09 -11.54 -13.92
N ASP A 51 -1.98 -12.08 -14.74
CA ASP A 51 -1.69 -12.37 -16.15
C ASP A 51 -1.60 -11.10 -17.00
N ARG A 52 -2.32 -10.04 -16.60
CA ARG A 52 -2.37 -8.78 -17.35
C ARG A 52 -1.30 -7.78 -16.91
N TRP A 53 -1.06 -7.69 -15.61
CA TRP A 53 -0.23 -6.64 -15.01
C TRP A 53 1.12 -7.15 -14.48
N GLY A 54 1.24 -8.45 -14.21
CA GLY A 54 2.47 -9.06 -13.71
C GLY A 54 3.00 -8.38 -12.44
N ASP A 55 4.32 -8.28 -12.35
CA ASP A 55 5.08 -7.68 -11.26
C ASP A 55 5.28 -6.17 -11.39
N GLU A 56 4.64 -5.53 -12.37
CA GLU A 56 4.78 -4.09 -12.57
C GLU A 56 4.07 -3.30 -11.46
N GLU A 57 4.74 -2.28 -10.94
CA GLU A 57 4.15 -1.41 -9.91
C GLU A 57 2.96 -0.62 -10.49
N ARG A 58 1.89 -0.57 -9.71
CA ARG A 58 0.61 0.06 -10.04
C ARG A 58 0.11 0.86 -8.85
N SER A 59 -0.65 1.90 -9.17
CA SER A 59 -1.46 2.61 -8.20
C SER A 59 -2.93 2.25 -8.43
N VAL A 60 -3.63 1.88 -7.37
CA VAL A 60 -5.01 1.42 -7.42
C VAL A 60 -5.84 2.23 -6.45
N ILE A 61 -6.95 2.80 -6.91
CA ILE A 61 -7.90 3.53 -6.09
C ILE A 61 -9.13 2.69 -5.78
N GLY A 62 -9.59 2.72 -4.54
CA GLY A 62 -10.81 2.05 -4.12
C GLY A 62 -11.05 2.15 -2.61
N TRP A 63 -12.09 1.46 -2.16
CA TRP A 63 -12.54 1.45 -0.77
C TRP A 63 -11.85 0.33 0.00
N TYR A 64 -11.09 0.68 1.03
CA TYR A 64 -10.41 -0.31 1.85
C TYR A 64 -11.36 -0.96 2.86
N ALA A 65 -11.32 -2.28 2.93
CA ALA A 65 -11.99 -3.06 3.95
C ALA A 65 -11.03 -4.09 4.56
N GLU A 66 -11.03 -4.17 5.89
CA GLU A 66 -10.41 -5.26 6.63
C GLU A 66 -11.44 -5.92 7.55
N LEU A 67 -11.64 -7.23 7.42
CA LEU A 67 -12.43 -8.01 8.37
C LEU A 67 -11.49 -8.79 9.29
N ALA A 68 -11.70 -8.66 10.60
CA ALA A 68 -11.20 -9.66 11.55
C ALA A 68 -12.04 -10.91 11.40
N GLY A 69 -11.39 -12.02 11.02
CA GLY A 69 -11.99 -13.35 11.11
C GLY A 69 -11.26 -14.16 12.19
N ASP A 70 -11.99 -15.07 12.84
CA ASP A 70 -11.39 -16.18 13.57
C ASP A 70 -10.92 -17.21 12.53
N CYS A 71 -9.64 -17.18 12.15
CA CYS A 71 -9.19 -17.94 10.99
C CYS A 71 -8.33 -19.14 11.35
N VAL A 72 -8.75 -20.28 10.81
CA VAL A 72 -8.00 -21.54 10.75
C VAL A 72 -7.44 -21.61 9.33
N GLY A 73 -6.12 -21.50 9.13
CA GLY A 73 -5.55 -21.53 7.78
C GLY A 73 -4.26 -20.73 7.54
N ASP A 74 -3.77 -19.99 8.53
CA ASP A 74 -2.44 -19.33 8.46
C ASP A 74 -1.28 -20.35 8.44
N GLY A 75 -1.54 -21.60 8.83
CA GLY A 75 -0.57 -22.71 8.79
C GLY A 75 -0.33 -23.31 7.40
N GLY A 76 -0.64 -22.57 6.33
CA GLY A 76 -0.61 -23.08 4.96
C GLY A 76 0.76 -23.57 4.51
N GLY A 77 1.84 -22.87 4.83
CA GLY A 77 3.19 -23.27 4.46
C GLY A 77 4.15 -23.25 5.64
N ALA A 78 5.18 -24.11 5.58
CA ALA A 78 6.23 -24.16 6.59
C ALA A 78 7.13 -22.90 6.58
N ASP A 79 7.02 -22.07 5.54
CA ASP A 79 7.85 -20.90 5.34
C ASP A 79 7.23 -19.63 5.96
N ALA A 80 7.87 -19.16 7.04
CA ALA A 80 7.50 -17.93 7.72
C ALA A 80 7.72 -16.68 6.85
N GLU A 81 8.60 -16.74 5.84
CA GLU A 81 8.93 -15.62 4.95
C GLU A 81 7.81 -15.33 3.93
N ILE A 82 6.91 -16.29 3.70
CA ILE A 82 5.81 -16.19 2.70
C ILE A 82 4.43 -16.27 3.37
N ALA A 83 4.38 -16.64 4.65
CA ALA A 83 3.15 -16.73 5.43
C ALA A 83 2.23 -15.50 5.25
N TRP A 84 2.80 -14.29 5.19
CA TRP A 84 2.05 -13.04 4.99
C TRP A 84 1.28 -12.95 3.66
N LEU A 85 1.77 -13.59 2.58
CA LEU A 85 1.15 -13.55 1.25
C LEU A 85 0.02 -14.57 1.12
N GLN A 86 0.20 -15.74 1.73
CA GLN A 86 -0.79 -16.82 1.72
C GLN A 86 -1.77 -16.77 2.91
N ALA A 87 -1.52 -15.90 3.89
CA ALA A 87 -2.36 -15.68 5.06
C ALA A 87 -3.80 -15.47 4.63
N GLU A 88 -4.73 -16.13 5.31
CA GLU A 88 -6.16 -15.98 5.02
C GLU A 88 -6.75 -14.82 5.81
N CYS A 89 -6.15 -14.50 6.97
CA CYS A 89 -6.64 -13.44 7.84
C CYS A 89 -5.56 -12.55 8.45
N PRO A 90 -5.92 -11.31 8.84
CA PRO A 90 -7.20 -10.66 8.55
C PRO A 90 -7.40 -10.48 7.04
N LEU A 91 -8.64 -10.68 6.54
CA LEU A 91 -8.91 -10.45 5.12
C LEU A 91 -8.86 -8.95 4.88
N ARG A 92 -7.93 -8.52 4.04
CA ARG A 92 -7.79 -7.14 3.56
C ARG A 92 -8.11 -7.11 2.09
N VAL A 93 -8.98 -6.18 1.69
CA VAL A 93 -9.35 -5.98 0.30
C VAL A 93 -9.44 -4.50 -0.04
N ILE A 94 -9.24 -4.21 -1.32
CA ILE A 94 -9.70 -2.96 -1.93
C ILE A 94 -10.93 -3.25 -2.78
N MET A 95 -11.98 -2.47 -2.57
CA MET A 95 -13.31 -2.64 -3.16
C MET A 95 -13.61 -1.53 -4.16
N PRO A 96 -14.38 -1.81 -5.22
CA PRO A 96 -14.81 -0.79 -6.19
C PRO A 96 -15.75 0.25 -5.55
N GLU A 97 -16.62 -0.22 -4.66
CA GLU A 97 -17.65 0.57 -3.98
C GLU A 97 -17.49 0.46 -2.48
N GLN A 98 -18.04 1.43 -1.74
CA GLN A 98 -18.05 1.39 -0.28
C GLN A 98 -18.85 0.15 0.16
N PRO A 99 -18.24 -0.77 0.92
CA PRO A 99 -18.97 -1.92 1.44
C PRO A 99 -19.94 -1.50 2.56
N ASP A 100 -21.05 -2.22 2.67
CA ASP A 100 -22.00 -2.08 3.78
C ASP A 100 -21.37 -2.51 5.11
N GLU A 101 -21.92 -2.05 6.24
CA GLU A 101 -21.42 -2.37 7.58
C GLU A 101 -21.51 -3.86 7.93
N ASP A 102 -22.43 -4.59 7.29
CA ASP A 102 -22.69 -6.02 7.48
C ASP A 102 -22.08 -6.90 6.37
N VAL A 103 -21.15 -6.36 5.58
CA VAL A 103 -20.49 -7.08 4.48
C VAL A 103 -19.83 -8.40 4.97
N THR A 104 -20.02 -9.46 4.20
CA THR A 104 -19.47 -10.78 4.50
C THR A 104 -18.09 -11.00 3.87
N GLN A 105 -17.29 -11.90 4.43
CA GLN A 105 -15.99 -12.29 3.85
C GLN A 105 -16.13 -12.77 2.39
N ALA A 106 -17.10 -13.65 2.11
CA ALA A 106 -17.33 -14.18 0.76
C ALA A 106 -17.74 -13.09 -0.24
N GLU A 107 -18.37 -12.01 0.23
CA GLU A 107 -18.67 -10.86 -0.62
C GLU A 107 -17.43 -10.02 -0.93
N LEU A 108 -16.59 -9.78 0.06
CA LEU A 108 -15.30 -9.11 -0.13
C LEU A 108 -14.37 -9.88 -1.07
N GLU A 109 -14.29 -11.22 -0.93
CA GLU A 109 -13.48 -12.07 -1.80
C GLU A 109 -14.00 -12.11 -3.25
N ARG A 110 -15.31 -11.96 -3.44
CA ARG A 110 -15.93 -11.97 -4.77
C ARG A 110 -15.79 -10.63 -5.50
N ARG A 111 -15.89 -9.52 -4.77
CA ARG A 111 -15.99 -8.16 -5.34
C ARG A 111 -14.72 -7.35 -5.24
N GLY A 112 -13.84 -7.69 -4.29
CA GLY A 112 -12.63 -6.95 -4.00
C GLY A 112 -11.38 -7.64 -4.50
N ILE A 113 -10.28 -6.89 -4.46
CA ILE A 113 -8.93 -7.42 -4.71
C ILE A 113 -8.26 -7.61 -3.36
N ARG A 114 -7.76 -8.83 -3.13
CA ARG A 114 -7.02 -9.16 -1.91
C ARG A 114 -5.74 -8.33 -1.82
N LEU A 115 -5.47 -7.80 -0.63
CA LEU A 115 -4.25 -7.05 -0.33
C LEU A 115 -3.37 -7.85 0.61
N ALA A 116 -2.07 -7.86 0.36
CA ALA A 116 -1.05 -8.39 1.27
C ALA A 116 0.13 -7.42 1.34
N GLY A 117 0.88 -7.42 2.44
CA GLY A 117 2.02 -6.52 2.62
C GLY A 117 3.11 -7.23 3.41
N PRO A 118 4.39 -7.06 3.03
CA PRO A 118 5.48 -7.77 3.67
C PRO A 118 5.69 -7.31 5.12
N PRO A 119 6.07 -8.22 6.04
CA PRO A 119 6.08 -7.97 7.48
C PRO A 119 7.19 -7.01 7.96
N ASP A 120 8.19 -6.74 7.11
CA ASP A 120 9.32 -5.85 7.42
C ASP A 120 8.98 -4.36 7.26
N ARG A 121 7.87 -4.03 6.58
CA ARG A 121 7.39 -2.66 6.43
C ARG A 121 6.52 -2.29 7.63
N ARG A 122 6.96 -1.30 8.41
CA ARG A 122 6.33 -0.91 9.68
C ARG A 122 4.94 -0.24 9.56
N GLN A 123 4.36 -0.13 8.36
CA GLN A 123 2.91 0.05 8.11
C GLN A 123 2.60 0.10 6.58
N PRO A 124 2.35 -1.03 5.91
CA PRO A 124 1.83 -1.04 4.53
C PRO A 124 0.31 -0.87 4.48
N PHE A 125 -0.37 -0.82 5.64
CA PHE A 125 -1.83 -0.76 5.72
C PHE A 125 -2.32 0.33 6.67
N PRO A 126 -3.51 0.91 6.41
CA PRO A 126 -4.16 1.83 7.33
C PRO A 126 -4.39 1.21 8.71
N ALA A 127 -4.20 2.01 9.75
CA ALA A 127 -4.53 1.60 11.12
C ALA A 127 -6.03 1.28 11.25
N ARG A 128 -6.36 0.33 12.14
CA ARG A 128 -7.75 -0.03 12.45
C ARG A 128 -8.52 1.15 13.03
N ALA A 129 -9.73 1.39 12.51
CA ALA A 129 -10.65 2.39 13.05
C ALA A 129 -11.25 1.99 14.40
N THR A 130 -11.47 0.69 14.64
CA THR A 130 -11.97 0.14 15.90
C THR A 130 -11.06 -1.01 16.37
N PRO A 131 -10.84 -1.17 17.69
CA PRO A 131 -10.26 -2.39 18.22
C PRO A 131 -11.18 -3.57 17.88
N ASP A 132 -10.61 -4.60 17.27
CA ASP A 132 -11.25 -5.91 16.98
C ASP A 132 -12.44 -5.92 15.99
N GLY A 133 -12.93 -4.75 15.54
CA GLY A 133 -14.01 -4.63 14.55
C GLY A 133 -13.54 -4.49 13.09
N PRO A 134 -14.46 -4.52 12.12
CA PRO A 134 -14.12 -4.30 10.72
C PRO A 134 -13.55 -2.90 10.49
N ASN A 135 -12.52 -2.78 9.65
CA ASN A 135 -11.94 -1.51 9.25
C ASN A 135 -12.48 -1.09 7.88
N LEU A 136 -13.63 -0.42 7.85
CA LEU A 136 -14.28 0.00 6.60
C LEU A 136 -13.92 1.42 6.16
N ARG A 137 -13.20 2.17 7.01
CA ARG A 137 -12.70 3.58 6.94
C ARG A 137 -13.58 4.68 6.33
N GLY A 138 -14.68 4.38 5.65
CA GLY A 138 -15.57 5.35 5.00
C GLY A 138 -14.88 6.26 3.99
N GLN A 139 -13.68 5.91 3.53
CA GLN A 139 -12.89 6.72 2.60
C GLN A 139 -12.21 5.85 1.55
N GLN A 140 -12.07 6.38 0.34
CA GLN A 140 -11.24 5.78 -0.70
C GLN A 140 -9.76 6.03 -0.40
N LEU A 141 -8.93 5.06 -0.75
CA LEU A 141 -7.48 5.10 -0.61
C LEU A 141 -6.83 4.76 -1.94
N VAL A 142 -5.61 5.24 -2.13
CA VAL A 142 -4.75 4.84 -3.23
C VAL A 142 -3.68 3.92 -2.68
N PHE A 143 -3.62 2.69 -3.17
CA PHE A 143 -2.57 1.72 -2.83
C PHE A 143 -1.56 1.64 -3.96
N GLU A 144 -0.28 1.62 -3.61
CA GLU A 144 0.84 1.33 -4.52
C GLU A 144 1.29 -0.11 -4.27
N GLY A 145 1.61 -0.85 -5.34
CA GLY A 145 1.99 -2.25 -5.23
C GLY A 145 2.01 -2.98 -6.57
N HIS A 146 2.12 -4.30 -6.53
CA HIS A 146 2.22 -5.17 -7.71
C HIS A 146 1.43 -6.47 -7.54
N PHE A 147 1.19 -7.18 -8.65
CA PHE A 147 0.71 -8.57 -8.64
C PHE A 147 1.89 -9.51 -8.90
N ASP A 148 1.61 -10.82 -8.99
CA ASP A 148 2.58 -11.85 -9.40
C ASP A 148 3.95 -11.76 -8.69
N ASP A 149 3.92 -11.48 -7.38
CA ASP A 149 5.14 -11.42 -6.57
C ASP A 149 5.91 -12.74 -6.71
N ALA A 150 7.24 -12.67 -6.87
CA ALA A 150 8.07 -13.85 -7.12
C ALA A 150 7.86 -14.96 -6.08
N ARG A 151 7.52 -14.59 -4.83
CA ARG A 151 7.22 -15.52 -3.72
C ARG A 151 5.90 -16.26 -3.88
N ALA A 152 5.02 -15.85 -4.79
CA ALA A 152 3.76 -16.54 -5.05
C ALA A 152 3.96 -17.97 -5.53
N ALA A 153 5.07 -18.26 -6.22
CA ALA A 153 5.47 -19.61 -6.63
C ALA A 153 5.80 -20.54 -5.45
N GLU A 154 6.06 -19.96 -4.27
CA GLU A 154 6.42 -20.66 -3.04
C GLU A 154 5.23 -20.81 -2.08
N CYS A 155 4.06 -20.25 -2.43
CA CYS A 155 2.80 -20.57 -1.77
C CYS A 155 2.47 -22.07 -1.94
N ILE A 156 1.68 -22.62 -1.02
CA ILE A 156 1.21 -24.00 -1.21
C ILE A 156 0.44 -24.18 -2.51
N PRO A 157 0.50 -25.37 -3.14
CA PRO A 157 -0.01 -25.59 -4.50
C PRO A 157 -1.45 -25.09 -4.72
N GLU A 158 -2.33 -25.25 -3.74
CA GLU A 158 -3.73 -24.85 -3.80
C GLU A 158 -3.93 -23.33 -3.74
N ARG A 159 -2.92 -22.57 -3.30
CA ARG A 159 -2.97 -21.13 -3.09
C ARG A 159 -2.12 -20.32 -4.06
N VAL A 160 -1.28 -20.95 -4.88
CA VAL A 160 -0.38 -20.26 -5.83
C VAL A 160 -1.14 -19.22 -6.65
N GLU A 161 -2.24 -19.62 -7.29
CA GLU A 161 -2.99 -18.70 -8.15
C GLU A 161 -3.61 -17.53 -7.36
N ARG A 162 -4.04 -17.77 -6.12
CA ARG A 162 -4.51 -16.70 -5.23
C ARG A 162 -3.37 -15.75 -4.85
N CYS A 163 -2.20 -16.28 -4.53
CA CYS A 163 -1.01 -15.47 -4.20
C CYS A 163 -0.60 -14.60 -5.39
N ARG A 164 -0.60 -15.15 -6.61
CA ARG A 164 -0.29 -14.39 -7.84
C ARG A 164 -1.26 -13.23 -8.05
N ASN A 165 -2.55 -13.44 -7.79
CA ASN A 165 -3.59 -12.42 -7.95
C ASN A 165 -3.82 -11.53 -6.72
N THR A 166 -3.00 -11.69 -5.68
CA THR A 166 -3.02 -10.81 -4.50
C THR A 166 -2.19 -9.57 -4.79
N PHE A 167 -2.75 -8.39 -4.54
CA PHE A 167 -2.02 -7.14 -4.70
C PHE A 167 -1.08 -6.94 -3.50
N VAL A 168 0.22 -7.00 -3.76
CA VAL A 168 1.27 -6.83 -2.75
C VAL A 168 1.55 -5.34 -2.60
N VAL A 169 1.06 -4.79 -1.50
CA VAL A 169 1.10 -3.37 -1.18
C VAL A 169 2.51 -2.95 -0.76
N THR A 170 3.04 -1.95 -1.46
CA THR A 170 4.31 -1.30 -1.16
C THR A 170 4.12 -0.02 -0.33
N ASP A 171 3.11 0.78 -0.65
CA ASP A 171 2.75 2.04 0.05
C ASP A 171 1.24 2.34 -0.09
N TYR A 172 0.72 3.31 0.67
CA TYR A 172 -0.64 3.82 0.48
C TYR A 172 -0.76 5.32 0.83
N ASP A 173 -1.69 6.02 0.18
CA ASP A 173 -2.01 7.42 0.46
C ASP A 173 -3.54 7.60 0.67
N GLU A 174 -3.89 8.53 1.56
CA GLU A 174 -5.27 8.98 1.79
C GLU A 174 -5.69 10.09 0.81
N ARG A 175 -4.74 10.63 0.03
CA ARG A 175 -4.98 11.72 -0.93
C ARG A 175 -5.48 11.17 -2.28
N VAL A 176 -6.80 11.06 -2.41
CA VAL A 176 -7.42 11.09 -3.74
C VAL A 176 -7.27 12.52 -4.27
N ARG A 177 -6.38 12.72 -5.26
CA ARG A 177 -6.17 14.04 -5.90
C ARG A 177 -7.18 14.29 -7.00
#